data_AF-A0A938P246-F1
#
_entry.id   AF-A0A938P246-F1
#
_cell.length_a   1.000
_cell.length_b   1.000
_cell.length_c   1.000
_cell.angle_alpha   90.00
_cell.angle_beta   90.00
_cell.angle_gamma   90.00
#
_symmetry.space_group_name_H-M   'P 1'
#
loop_
_entity.id
_entity.type
_entity.pdbx_description
1 polymer ?
#
loop_
_entity_poly.entity_id
_entity_poly.type
_entity_poly.pdbx_seq_one_letter_code
_entity_poly.pdbx_strand_id
1 'polypeptide(L)'
;MNADKTDTRQWFLRIAGKTIFGPVSTSGIVVWAEQGRILPGHEVSTDQTTWLPAEQVPELGIAWYIDDGAGNLRGPLNRTAADAILTSGKAPPDARLVYADKADLARVIRPGAEPRAASAPTEKSSKECDALRHRITALEAENARQKETLAAAKQATKQCAALEHERDSLRLALAEAEKRAIPESDIARLREAASASESKRLAAEQERDACRAQAAEAVRKQAAAEQRGAHAERLLEEARVQIAASDRAQAMASAHADTLKREIAEVQSAYSDLLTLSNSRETELQARIADLEKPLSPVARAAEACAADPLGAIAQILGQEVERLENDLALEREAVAGLRDWTTRRQEAIQSRIYELTRILSGEMESTATRRHAADPGNRRHPADAVRLQAEMATLRATQAQEARLADERESELNRKIRVLEAEDARLRTRVTETDKLARQTQELAETIRRREQDLSQERKQREVEREHHASTQQALLRRIDQLEHSQESRSDETPSPSVGGDTCNPAPFAPNRGKLSSWIRLKR
;
A
#
# COMPACT_ATOMS: atom_id res chain seq x y z
N MET A 1 -20.25 -39.09 -14.82
CA MET A 1 -21.70 -39.43 -14.83
C MET A 1 -21.93 -40.53 -13.81
N ASN A 2 -22.53 -40.19 -12.67
CA ASN A 2 -23.11 -41.17 -11.73
C ASN A 2 -24.40 -40.55 -11.19
N ALA A 3 -25.43 -41.39 -11.12
CA ALA A 3 -26.83 -41.05 -11.04
C ALA A 3 -27.21 -40.15 -9.86
N ASP A 4 -28.05 -39.16 -10.17
CA ASP A 4 -28.95 -38.44 -9.25
C ASP A 4 -29.67 -39.44 -8.35
N LYS A 5 -29.13 -39.68 -7.15
CA LYS A 5 -30.00 -39.79 -5.99
C LYS A 5 -30.46 -38.37 -5.73
N THR A 6 -31.74 -38.09 -6.00
CA THR A 6 -32.40 -36.85 -5.57
C THR A 6 -32.31 -36.77 -4.06
N ASP A 7 -31.21 -36.23 -3.56
CA ASP A 7 -31.02 -35.93 -2.16
C ASP A 7 -31.92 -34.72 -1.85
N THR A 8 -33.07 -35.00 -1.24
CA THR A 8 -34.10 -34.01 -0.89
C THR A 8 -33.75 -33.25 0.40
N ARG A 9 -32.55 -33.45 0.96
CA ARG A 9 -32.10 -32.72 2.14
C ARG A 9 -32.00 -31.22 1.83
N GLN A 10 -32.54 -30.42 2.73
CA GLN A 10 -32.37 -28.97 2.73
C GLN A 10 -31.23 -28.63 3.68
N TRP A 11 -30.29 -27.83 3.19
CA TRP A 11 -29.12 -27.38 3.91
C TRP A 11 -29.26 -25.89 4.24
N PHE A 12 -28.73 -25.54 5.40
CA PHE A 12 -28.61 -24.20 5.91
C PHE A 12 -27.14 -23.94 6.22
N LEU A 13 -26.63 -22.76 5.86
CA LEU A 13 -25.26 -22.33 6.12
C LEU A 13 -25.29 -21.22 7.17
N ARG A 14 -24.51 -21.36 8.24
CA ARG A 14 -24.32 -20.36 9.28
C ARG A 14 -22.91 -19.78 9.23
N ILE A 15 -22.83 -18.46 9.10
CA ILE A 15 -21.58 -17.70 9.07
C ILE A 15 -21.41 -16.98 10.41
N ALA A 16 -20.27 -17.20 11.07
CA ALA A 16 -19.87 -16.57 12.33
C ALA A 16 -20.93 -16.62 13.44
N GLY A 17 -21.73 -17.71 13.49
CA GLY A 17 -22.76 -17.94 14.51
C GLY A 17 -23.97 -17.00 14.47
N LYS A 18 -24.07 -16.09 13.48
CA LYS A 18 -25.08 -15.01 13.46
C LYS A 18 -26.01 -15.07 12.26
N THR A 19 -25.47 -15.29 11.06
CA THR A 19 -26.25 -15.19 9.82
C THR A 19 -26.49 -16.58 9.26
N ILE A 20 -27.77 -16.95 9.09
CA ILE A 20 -28.20 -18.23 8.52
C ILE A 20 -28.72 -18.01 7.10
N PHE A 21 -28.22 -18.79 6.15
CA PHE A 21 -28.59 -18.79 4.74
C PHE A 21 -29.21 -20.13 4.36
N GLY A 22 -30.35 -20.15 3.68
CA GLY A 22 -31.05 -21.36 3.24
C GLY A 22 -32.57 -21.17 3.20
N PRO A 23 -33.35 -22.21 2.86
CA PRO A 23 -32.93 -23.58 2.54
C PRO A 23 -32.33 -23.73 1.14
N VAL A 24 -31.30 -24.58 0.99
CA VAL A 24 -30.68 -24.92 -0.31
C VAL A 24 -30.62 -26.45 -0.46
N SER A 25 -30.76 -26.98 -1.67
CA SER A 25 -30.58 -28.41 -1.93
C SER A 25 -29.11 -28.85 -1.75
N THR A 26 -28.86 -30.16 -1.59
CA THR A 26 -27.49 -30.71 -1.52
C THR A 26 -26.64 -30.29 -2.72
N SER A 27 -27.20 -30.31 -3.94
CA SER A 27 -26.48 -29.81 -5.13
C SER A 27 -26.11 -28.31 -5.02
N GLY A 28 -26.99 -27.47 -4.47
CA GLY A 28 -26.74 -26.05 -4.35
C GLY A 28 -25.69 -25.69 -3.29
N ILE A 29 -25.65 -26.41 -2.16
CA ILE A 29 -24.61 -26.19 -1.14
C ILE A 29 -23.24 -26.66 -1.63
N VAL A 30 -23.17 -27.73 -2.44
CA VAL A 30 -21.94 -28.16 -3.11
C VAL A 30 -21.45 -27.10 -4.09
N VAL A 31 -22.34 -26.53 -4.91
CA VAL A 31 -21.99 -25.42 -5.83
C VAL A 31 -21.47 -24.21 -5.05
N TRP A 32 -21.99 -23.93 -3.86
CA TRP A 32 -21.47 -22.85 -3.01
C TRP A 32 -20.05 -23.14 -2.49
N ALA A 33 -19.75 -24.40 -2.16
CA ALA A 33 -18.40 -24.83 -1.82
C ALA A 33 -17.45 -24.68 -3.01
N GLU A 34 -17.85 -25.13 -4.21
CA GLU A 34 -17.08 -25.02 -5.45
C GLU A 34 -16.81 -23.56 -5.86
N GLN A 35 -17.75 -22.66 -5.58
CA GLN A 35 -17.58 -21.22 -5.80
C GLN A 35 -16.71 -20.52 -4.73
N GLY A 36 -16.26 -21.24 -3.69
CA GLY A 36 -15.48 -20.69 -2.59
C GLY A 36 -16.28 -19.77 -1.66
N ARG A 37 -17.62 -19.90 -1.62
CA ARG A 37 -18.49 -19.13 -0.71
C ARG A 37 -18.55 -19.72 0.69
N ILE A 38 -18.17 -20.99 0.83
CA ILE A 38 -18.06 -21.67 2.13
C ILE A 38 -16.58 -21.64 2.54
N LEU A 39 -16.29 -20.95 3.65
CA LEU A 39 -14.95 -20.74 4.17
C LEU A 39 -14.70 -21.62 5.41
N PRO A 40 -13.42 -21.79 5.80
CA PRO A 40 -13.05 -22.42 7.07
C PRO A 40 -13.82 -21.83 8.26
N GLY A 41 -14.32 -22.69 9.15
CA GLY A 41 -15.11 -22.29 10.32
C GLY A 41 -16.57 -21.89 10.03
N HIS A 42 -17.06 -21.96 8.79
CA HIS A 42 -18.49 -21.93 8.54
C HIS A 42 -19.15 -23.24 8.99
N GLU A 43 -20.41 -23.16 9.43
CA GLU A 43 -21.17 -24.33 9.87
C GLU A 43 -22.36 -24.58 8.94
N VAL A 44 -22.72 -25.84 8.74
CA VAL A 44 -23.87 -26.25 7.96
C VAL A 44 -24.79 -27.15 8.78
N SER A 45 -26.08 -27.07 8.51
CA SER A 45 -27.12 -27.81 9.22
C SER A 45 -28.21 -28.26 8.26
N THR A 46 -28.85 -29.39 8.54
CA THR A 46 -30.02 -29.87 7.78
C THR A 46 -31.35 -29.64 8.51
N ASP A 47 -31.29 -29.40 9.82
CA ASP A 47 -32.42 -29.30 10.75
C ASP A 47 -32.49 -27.93 11.47
N GLN A 48 -31.53 -27.03 11.20
CA GLN A 48 -31.28 -25.74 11.90
C GLN A 48 -30.96 -25.87 13.40
N THR A 49 -30.96 -27.08 13.94
CA THR A 49 -30.67 -27.37 15.35
C THR A 49 -29.27 -27.94 15.53
N THR A 50 -28.86 -28.86 14.67
CA THR A 50 -27.56 -29.51 14.69
C THR A 50 -26.65 -28.86 13.66
N TRP A 51 -25.59 -28.19 14.14
CA TRP A 51 -24.65 -27.48 13.28
C TRP A 51 -23.32 -28.22 13.24
N LEU A 52 -22.88 -28.58 12.03
CA LEU A 52 -21.61 -29.25 11.78
C LEU A 52 -20.67 -28.29 11.07
N PRO A 53 -19.37 -28.24 11.42
CA PRO A 53 -18.39 -27.51 10.64
C PRO A 53 -18.40 -27.99 9.18
N ALA A 54 -18.35 -27.07 8.23
CA ALA A 54 -18.37 -27.39 6.80
C ALA A 54 -17.20 -28.31 6.37
N GLU A 55 -16.10 -28.29 7.13
CA GLU A 55 -14.92 -29.15 6.96
C GLU A 55 -15.20 -30.63 7.25
N GLN A 56 -16.20 -30.92 8.09
CA GLN A 56 -16.56 -32.28 8.51
C GLN A 56 -17.57 -32.94 7.58
N VAL A 57 -18.11 -32.20 6.61
CA VAL A 57 -19.13 -32.69 5.67
C VAL A 57 -18.43 -33.18 4.39
N PRO A 58 -18.32 -34.51 4.17
CA PRO A 58 -17.58 -35.07 3.04
C PRO A 58 -18.11 -34.61 1.69
N GLU A 59 -19.43 -34.36 1.60
CA GLU A 59 -20.10 -33.93 0.39
C GLU A 59 -19.61 -32.56 -0.11
N LEU A 60 -19.11 -31.69 0.77
CA LEU A 60 -18.60 -30.36 0.39
C LEU A 60 -17.16 -30.39 -0.12
N GLY A 61 -16.41 -31.46 0.14
CA GLY A 61 -15.04 -31.64 -0.35
C GLY A 61 -14.04 -30.57 0.13
N ILE A 62 -14.29 -29.94 1.29
CA ILE A 62 -13.47 -28.84 1.86
C ILE A 62 -12.29 -29.45 2.64
N ALA A 63 -11.32 -30.02 1.90
CA ALA A 63 -10.16 -30.72 2.46
C ALA A 63 -8.84 -30.36 1.77
N TRP A 64 -8.82 -29.29 0.96
CA TRP A 64 -7.66 -28.88 0.17
C TRP A 64 -7.04 -27.60 0.69
N TYR A 65 -5.71 -27.52 0.66
CA TYR A 65 -4.92 -26.35 1.02
C TYR A 65 -4.09 -25.89 -0.17
N ILE A 66 -3.86 -24.58 -0.25
CA ILE A 66 -2.93 -23.97 -1.19
C ILE A 66 -1.64 -23.66 -0.43
N ASP A 67 -0.55 -24.31 -0.81
CA ASP A 67 0.82 -24.02 -0.35
C ASP A 67 1.37 -22.88 -1.20
N ASP A 68 1.70 -21.75 -0.58
CA ASP A 68 2.11 -20.52 -1.26
C ASP A 68 3.60 -20.50 -1.65
N GLY A 69 4.35 -21.57 -1.36
CA GLY A 69 5.79 -21.68 -1.63
C GLY A 69 6.67 -20.92 -0.63
N ALA A 70 6.10 -20.00 0.15
CA ALA A 70 6.74 -19.29 1.26
C ALA A 70 6.60 -20.03 2.60
N GLY A 71 6.04 -21.26 2.55
CA GLY A 71 5.87 -22.12 3.71
C GLY A 71 4.54 -21.94 4.44
N ASN A 72 3.57 -21.22 3.87
CA ASN A 72 2.24 -21.07 4.46
C ASN A 72 1.17 -21.83 3.69
N LEU A 73 0.21 -22.38 4.42
CA LEU A 73 -0.94 -23.08 3.87
C LEU A 73 -2.20 -22.21 4.01
N ARG A 74 -2.90 -21.99 2.89
CA ARG A 74 -4.22 -21.33 2.85
C ARG A 74 -5.31 -22.37 2.62
N GLY A 75 -6.21 -22.52 3.58
CA GLY A 75 -7.33 -23.46 3.50
C GLY A 75 -7.90 -23.78 4.89
N PRO A 76 -8.80 -24.76 5.01
CA PRO A 76 -9.26 -25.69 3.98
C PRO A 76 -10.28 -25.12 2.97
N LEU A 77 -10.20 -25.55 1.71
CA LEU A 77 -11.05 -25.13 0.60
C LEU A 77 -11.56 -26.35 -0.18
N ASN A 78 -12.61 -26.15 -0.97
CA ASN A 78 -13.00 -27.11 -2.01
C ASN A 78 -11.93 -27.12 -3.12
N ARG A 79 -11.67 -28.30 -3.71
CA ARG A 79 -10.68 -28.48 -4.78
C ARG A 79 -10.88 -27.52 -5.95
N THR A 80 -12.11 -27.41 -6.45
CA THR A 80 -12.45 -26.58 -7.62
C THR A 80 -12.25 -25.09 -7.31
N ALA A 81 -12.60 -24.67 -6.10
CA ALA A 81 -12.38 -23.29 -5.64
C ALA A 81 -10.88 -22.97 -5.54
N ALA A 82 -10.08 -23.91 -5.02
CA ALA A 82 -8.64 -23.75 -4.91
C ALA A 82 -7.93 -23.74 -6.28
N ASP A 83 -8.34 -24.62 -7.21
CA ASP A 83 -7.87 -24.62 -8.61
C ASP A 83 -8.21 -23.29 -9.31
N ALA A 84 -9.39 -22.73 -9.06
CA ALA A 84 -9.79 -21.43 -9.60
C ALA A 84 -8.92 -20.28 -9.05
N ILE A 85 -8.52 -20.33 -7.77
CA ILE A 85 -7.61 -19.35 -7.17
C ILE A 85 -6.23 -19.41 -7.81
N LEU A 86 -5.67 -20.60 -8.01
CA LEU A 86 -4.39 -20.80 -8.70
C LEU A 86 -4.44 -20.29 -10.14
N THR A 87 -5.49 -20.65 -10.89
CA THR A 87 -5.66 -20.26 -12.31
C THR A 87 -5.87 -18.75 -12.48
N SER A 88 -6.52 -18.10 -11.50
CA SER A 88 -6.80 -16.65 -11.56
C SER A 88 -5.60 -15.74 -11.28
N GLY A 89 -4.42 -16.30 -10.99
CA GLY A 89 -3.20 -15.53 -10.68
C GLY A 89 -3.26 -14.78 -9.33
N LYS A 90 -4.22 -15.12 -8.46
CA LYS A 90 -4.32 -14.57 -7.09
C LYS A 90 -3.41 -15.28 -6.10
N ALA A 91 -2.80 -16.39 -6.51
CA ALA A 91 -1.78 -17.11 -5.75
C ALA A 91 -0.39 -16.87 -6.37
N PRO A 92 0.70 -16.99 -5.59
CA PRO A 92 2.06 -16.93 -6.11
C PRO A 92 2.32 -17.95 -7.23
N PRO A 93 3.28 -17.69 -8.14
CA PRO A 93 3.55 -18.56 -9.28
C PRO A 93 4.01 -19.98 -8.88
N ASP A 94 4.57 -20.14 -7.68
CA ASP A 94 5.04 -21.44 -7.15
C ASP A 94 3.97 -22.17 -6.31
N ALA A 95 2.73 -21.66 -6.29
CA ALA A 95 1.69 -22.20 -5.43
C ALA A 95 1.18 -23.57 -5.90
N ARG A 96 1.01 -24.51 -4.97
CA ARG A 96 0.57 -25.89 -5.24
C ARG A 96 -0.56 -26.33 -4.32
N LEU A 97 -1.39 -27.25 -4.81
CA LEU A 97 -2.44 -27.88 -4.03
C LEU A 97 -1.90 -29.02 -3.16
N VAL A 98 -2.25 -29.00 -1.88
CA VAL A 98 -1.91 -30.03 -0.90
C VAL A 98 -3.20 -30.52 -0.23
N TYR A 99 -3.38 -31.83 -0.19
CA TYR A 99 -4.51 -32.45 0.51
C TYR A 99 -4.28 -32.46 2.02
N ALA A 100 -5.35 -32.36 2.82
CA ALA A 100 -5.30 -32.28 4.29
C ALA A 100 -4.40 -33.34 4.95
N ASP A 101 -4.44 -34.61 4.49
CA ASP A 101 -3.64 -35.70 5.07
C ASP A 101 -2.12 -35.56 4.83
N LYS A 102 -1.73 -34.75 3.85
CA LYS A 102 -0.32 -34.50 3.49
C LYS A 102 0.13 -33.08 3.86
N ALA A 103 -0.79 -32.27 4.39
CA ALA A 103 -0.55 -30.90 4.79
C ALA A 103 0.04 -30.86 6.19
N ASP A 104 1.14 -30.11 6.36
CA ASP A 104 1.66 -29.77 7.68
C ASP A 104 0.77 -28.70 8.31
N LEU A 105 -0.24 -29.13 9.07
CA LEU A 105 -1.29 -28.28 9.63
C LEU A 105 -0.73 -27.17 10.56
N ALA A 106 0.54 -27.26 11.00
CA ALA A 106 1.22 -26.20 11.73
C ALA A 106 1.50 -24.94 10.88
N ARG A 107 1.44 -25.05 9.55
CA ARG A 107 1.69 -23.97 8.58
C ARG A 107 0.42 -23.26 8.11
N VAL A 108 -0.75 -23.68 8.60
CA VAL A 108 -2.03 -23.11 8.19
C VAL A 108 -2.19 -21.71 8.75
N ILE A 109 -2.21 -20.70 7.86
CA ILE A 109 -2.60 -19.35 8.23
C ILE A 109 -4.11 -19.34 8.40
N ARG A 110 -4.57 -19.34 9.65
CA ARG A 110 -5.98 -19.07 9.95
C ARG A 110 -6.24 -17.57 9.78
N PRO A 111 -7.25 -17.15 9.01
CA PRO A 111 -7.73 -15.78 9.05
C PRO A 111 -8.22 -15.49 10.48
N GLY A 112 -7.40 -14.82 11.30
CA GLY A 112 -7.68 -14.54 12.71
C GLY A 112 -6.64 -15.05 13.72
N ALA A 113 -5.60 -15.79 13.28
CA ALA A 113 -4.43 -16.06 14.10
C ALA A 113 -3.28 -15.15 13.62
N GLU A 114 -3.12 -14.00 14.28
CA GLU A 114 -2.00 -13.11 14.04
C GLU A 114 -0.67 -13.83 14.33
N PRO A 115 0.37 -13.64 13.50
CA PRO A 115 1.71 -14.06 13.87
C PRO A 115 2.13 -13.27 15.10
N ARG A 116 2.61 -14.00 16.12
CA ARG A 116 3.15 -13.50 17.37
C ARG A 116 4.36 -12.60 17.10
N ALA A 117 4.09 -11.34 16.81
CA ALA A 117 5.02 -10.23 16.93
C ALA A 117 4.47 -9.30 18.02
N ALA A 118 5.29 -9.08 19.04
CA ALA A 118 4.94 -8.28 20.20
C ALA A 118 4.65 -6.83 19.82
N SER A 119 3.37 -6.43 19.82
CA SER A 119 2.94 -5.10 20.24
C SER A 119 1.45 -5.13 20.59
N ALA A 120 1.13 -4.57 21.75
CA ALA A 120 -0.18 -4.65 22.39
C ALA A 120 -1.33 -4.09 21.51
N PRO A 121 -2.52 -4.74 21.49
CA PRO A 121 -3.69 -4.16 20.87
C PRO A 121 -4.16 -2.98 21.72
N THR A 122 -4.14 -1.78 21.13
CA THR A 122 -4.71 -0.61 21.79
C THR A 122 -6.23 -0.79 21.83
N GLU A 123 -6.79 -0.86 23.05
CA GLU A 123 -8.23 -0.90 23.34
C GLU A 123 -9.07 0.18 22.63
N LYS A 124 -8.42 1.17 21.98
CA LYS A 124 -9.07 2.25 21.24
C LYS A 124 -9.76 1.76 19.95
N SER A 125 -9.19 0.82 19.19
CA SER A 125 -9.80 0.39 17.91
C SER A 125 -11.04 -0.51 18.09
N SER A 126 -11.05 -1.36 19.13
CA SER A 126 -12.22 -2.15 19.50
C SER A 126 -13.36 -1.25 19.99
N LYS A 127 -13.04 -0.25 20.83
CA LYS A 127 -14.03 0.71 21.33
C LYS A 127 -14.61 1.58 20.21
N GLU A 128 -13.82 1.92 19.19
CA GLU A 128 -14.32 2.63 17.99
C GLU A 128 -15.23 1.76 17.12
N CYS A 129 -14.91 0.48 16.93
CA CYS A 129 -15.79 -0.45 16.21
C CYS A 129 -17.12 -0.67 16.93
N ASP A 130 -17.10 -0.79 18.26
CA ASP A 130 -18.32 -0.93 19.06
C ASP A 130 -19.13 0.37 19.08
N ALA A 131 -18.47 1.53 19.13
CA ALA A 131 -19.13 2.83 19.00
C ALA A 131 -19.81 3.02 17.64
N LEU A 132 -19.17 2.60 16.55
CA LEU A 132 -19.76 2.64 15.20
C LEU A 132 -20.97 1.70 15.07
N ARG A 133 -20.92 0.50 15.67
CA ARG A 133 -22.07 -0.43 15.71
C ARG A 133 -23.24 0.12 16.52
N HIS A 134 -22.97 0.75 17.66
CA HIS A 134 -24.00 1.47 18.42
C HIS A 134 -24.58 2.65 17.65
N ARG A 135 -23.75 3.34 16.83
CA ARG A 135 -24.22 4.44 15.98
C ARG A 135 -25.14 3.94 14.86
N ILE A 136 -24.79 2.82 14.21
CA ILE A 136 -25.60 2.23 13.13
C ILE A 136 -26.95 1.77 13.68
N THR A 137 -26.96 1.02 14.79
CA THR A 137 -28.22 0.56 15.43
C THR A 137 -29.11 1.72 15.90
N ALA A 138 -28.52 2.81 16.40
CA ALA A 138 -29.28 4.03 16.73
C ALA A 138 -29.89 4.71 15.49
N LEU A 139 -29.14 4.80 14.39
CA LEU A 139 -29.63 5.38 13.13
C LEU A 139 -30.73 4.52 12.49
N GLU A 140 -30.63 3.19 12.58
CA GLU A 140 -31.67 2.27 12.11
C GLU A 140 -32.97 2.40 12.93
N ALA A 141 -32.87 2.52 14.25
CA ALA A 141 -34.03 2.77 15.12
C ALA A 141 -34.70 4.13 14.83
N GLU A 142 -33.91 5.16 14.53
CA GLU A 142 -34.43 6.48 14.15
C GLU A 142 -35.13 6.44 12.78
N ASN A 143 -34.58 5.69 11.82
CA ASN A 143 -35.21 5.43 10.52
C ASN A 143 -36.55 4.68 10.65
N ALA A 144 -36.63 3.69 11.56
CA ALA A 144 -37.86 2.97 11.84
C ALA A 144 -38.95 3.90 12.40
N ARG A 145 -38.59 4.78 13.35
CA ARG A 145 -39.51 5.80 13.90
C ARG A 145 -40.01 6.76 12.82
N GLN A 146 -39.15 7.20 11.90
CA GLN A 146 -39.54 8.09 10.80
C GLN A 146 -40.50 7.42 9.80
N LYS A 147 -40.36 6.11 9.55
CA LYS A 147 -41.31 5.35 8.72
C LYS A 147 -42.67 5.22 9.39
N GLU A 148 -42.69 5.02 10.70
CA GLU A 148 -43.93 4.92 11.49
C GLU A 148 -44.67 6.26 11.53
N THR A 149 -43.98 7.39 11.72
CA THR A 149 -44.61 8.72 11.68
C THR A 149 -45.17 9.06 10.29
N LEU A 150 -44.49 8.67 9.21
CA LEU A 150 -45.01 8.81 7.85
C LEU A 150 -46.24 7.94 7.59
N ALA A 151 -46.29 6.72 8.15
CA ALA A 151 -47.47 5.86 8.06
C ALA A 151 -48.66 6.47 8.83
N ALA A 152 -48.43 6.99 10.04
CA ALA A 152 -49.44 7.68 10.83
C ALA A 152 -49.98 8.94 10.11
N ALA A 153 -49.11 9.75 9.50
CA ALA A 153 -49.51 10.92 8.73
C ALA A 153 -50.37 10.56 7.50
N LYS A 154 -50.06 9.45 6.81
CA LYS A 154 -50.89 8.90 5.72
C LYS A 154 -52.24 8.41 6.20
N GLN A 155 -52.33 7.91 7.42
CA GLN A 155 -53.59 7.46 8.01
C GLN A 155 -54.46 8.64 8.46
N ALA A 156 -53.86 9.67 9.07
CA ALA A 156 -54.55 10.91 9.43
C ALA A 156 -55.14 11.63 8.19
N THR A 157 -54.40 11.67 7.07
CA THR A 157 -54.93 12.23 5.80
C THR A 157 -56.12 11.48 5.24
N LYS A 158 -56.14 10.14 5.35
CA LYS A 158 -57.33 9.33 4.98
C LYS A 158 -58.52 9.60 5.90
N GLN A 159 -58.29 9.79 7.20
CA GLN A 159 -59.33 10.13 8.16
C GLN A 159 -59.94 11.52 7.90
N CYS A 160 -59.11 12.51 7.53
CA CYS A 160 -59.60 13.84 7.12
C CYS A 160 -60.55 13.75 5.92
N ALA A 161 -60.16 13.00 4.87
CA ALA A 161 -60.99 12.83 3.68
C ALA A 161 -62.32 12.12 3.97
N ALA A 162 -62.35 11.17 4.92
CA ALA A 162 -63.58 10.53 5.36
C ALA A 162 -64.52 11.51 6.10
N LEU A 163 -63.98 12.35 6.97
CA LEU A 163 -64.75 13.38 7.69
C LEU A 163 -65.30 14.46 6.74
N GLU A 164 -64.56 14.80 5.67
CA GLU A 164 -65.05 15.72 4.63
C GLU A 164 -66.26 15.14 3.88
N HIS A 165 -66.23 13.84 3.54
CA HIS A 165 -67.38 13.15 2.95
C HIS A 165 -68.59 13.10 3.89
N GLU A 166 -68.39 12.83 5.19
CA GLU A 166 -69.47 12.88 6.18
C GLU A 166 -70.10 14.28 6.27
N ARG A 167 -69.28 15.35 6.30
CA ARG A 167 -69.77 16.73 6.32
C ARG A 167 -70.64 17.04 5.11
N ASP A 168 -70.18 16.68 3.91
CA ASP A 168 -70.92 16.98 2.69
C ASP A 168 -72.25 16.23 2.65
N SER A 169 -72.28 14.99 3.16
CA SER A 169 -73.52 14.23 3.35
C SER A 169 -74.48 14.88 4.35
N LEU A 170 -73.96 15.37 5.48
CA LEU A 170 -74.75 16.06 6.50
C LEU A 170 -75.26 17.43 6.01
N ARG A 171 -74.47 18.17 5.22
CA ARG A 171 -74.90 19.42 4.57
C ARG A 171 -76.05 19.18 3.60
N LEU A 172 -75.98 18.13 2.81
CA LEU A 172 -77.06 17.71 1.91
C LEU A 172 -78.32 17.34 2.71
N ALA A 173 -78.18 16.56 3.79
CA ALA A 173 -79.29 16.19 4.66
C ALA A 173 -79.92 17.40 5.39
N LEU A 174 -79.11 18.38 5.80
CA LEU A 174 -79.58 19.63 6.44
C LEU A 174 -80.34 20.50 5.44
N ALA A 175 -79.85 20.62 4.20
CA ALA A 175 -80.58 21.32 3.13
C ALA A 175 -81.89 20.61 2.73
N GLU A 176 -81.96 19.29 2.83
CA GLU A 176 -83.21 18.54 2.66
C GLU A 176 -84.16 18.68 3.85
N ALA A 177 -83.61 18.72 5.07
CA ALA A 177 -84.34 18.93 6.30
C ALA A 177 -84.93 20.35 6.40
N GLU A 178 -84.24 21.39 5.92
CA GLU A 178 -84.77 22.76 5.83
C GLU A 178 -85.90 22.90 4.80
N LYS A 179 -85.91 22.05 3.76
CA LYS A 179 -86.98 22.00 2.76
C LYS A 179 -88.22 21.25 3.24
N ARG A 180 -88.10 20.39 4.26
CA ARG A 180 -89.22 19.73 4.94
C ARG A 180 -89.55 20.57 6.18
N ALA A 181 -90.81 20.88 6.46
CA ALA A 181 -91.16 21.67 7.66
C ALA A 181 -90.94 20.84 8.95
N ILE A 182 -89.68 20.71 9.37
CA ILE A 182 -89.22 19.99 10.56
C ILE A 182 -89.10 21.00 11.71
N PRO A 183 -89.47 20.65 12.96
CA PRO A 183 -89.42 21.55 14.12
C PRO A 183 -88.04 22.17 14.35
N GLU A 184 -87.99 23.44 14.79
CA GLU A 184 -86.78 24.23 15.06
C GLU A 184 -85.73 23.53 15.93
N SER A 185 -86.14 22.58 16.79
CA SER A 185 -85.25 21.78 17.63
C SER A 185 -84.28 20.90 16.82
N ASP A 186 -84.70 20.39 15.66
CA ASP A 186 -83.86 19.54 14.83
C ASP A 186 -82.90 20.36 13.96
N ILE A 187 -83.32 21.56 13.53
CA ILE A 187 -82.45 22.53 12.86
C ILE A 187 -81.34 23.00 13.82
N ALA A 188 -81.65 23.22 15.10
CA ALA A 188 -80.66 23.58 16.11
C ALA A 188 -79.62 22.46 16.32
N ARG A 189 -80.07 21.19 16.43
CA ARG A 189 -79.17 20.02 16.55
C ARG A 189 -78.27 19.86 15.33
N LEU A 190 -78.79 20.10 14.14
CA LEU A 190 -78.02 20.02 12.90
C LEU A 190 -76.98 21.14 12.78
N ARG A 191 -77.27 22.36 13.27
CA ARG A 191 -76.29 23.46 13.35
C ARG A 191 -75.17 23.18 14.36
N GLU A 192 -75.51 22.60 15.51
CA GLU A 192 -74.54 22.21 16.52
C GLU A 192 -73.66 21.04 16.04
N ALA A 193 -74.24 20.07 15.30
CA ALA A 193 -73.48 19.02 14.64
C ALA A 193 -72.56 19.59 13.53
N ALA A 194 -73.01 20.58 12.78
CA ALA A 194 -72.21 21.25 11.75
C ALA A 194 -71.02 22.02 12.36
N SER A 195 -71.23 22.81 13.42
CA SER A 195 -70.14 23.52 14.10
C SER A 195 -69.15 22.57 14.78
N ALA A 196 -69.64 21.46 15.35
CA ALA A 196 -68.79 20.38 15.86
C ALA A 196 -67.99 19.68 14.76
N SER A 197 -68.50 19.59 13.53
CA SER A 197 -67.76 19.04 12.39
C SER A 197 -66.69 20.01 11.87
N GLU A 198 -66.97 21.32 11.87
CA GLU A 198 -66.00 22.35 11.47
C GLU A 198 -64.83 22.46 12.44
N SER A 199 -65.08 22.36 13.75
CA SER A 199 -64.00 22.36 14.76
C SER A 199 -63.09 21.13 14.64
N LYS A 200 -63.67 19.94 14.38
CA LYS A 200 -62.91 18.71 14.09
C LYS A 200 -62.07 18.86 12.81
N ARG A 201 -62.57 19.54 11.77
CA ARG A 201 -61.80 19.78 10.55
C ARG A 201 -60.61 20.70 10.78
N LEU A 202 -60.81 21.80 11.51
CA LEU A 202 -59.72 22.73 11.84
C LEU A 202 -58.63 22.03 12.68
N ALA A 203 -59.03 21.18 13.63
CA ALA A 203 -58.08 20.36 14.39
C ALA A 203 -57.31 19.38 13.48
N ALA A 204 -58.00 18.69 12.56
CA ALA A 204 -57.38 17.75 11.64
C ALA A 204 -56.48 18.44 10.59
N GLU A 205 -56.83 19.64 10.13
CA GLU A 205 -55.99 20.49 9.27
C GLU A 205 -54.71 20.91 10.01
N GLN A 206 -54.81 21.33 11.27
CA GLN A 206 -53.66 21.66 12.11
C GLN A 206 -52.74 20.46 12.33
N GLU A 207 -53.29 19.27 12.59
CA GLU A 207 -52.51 18.03 12.71
C GLU A 207 -51.81 17.66 11.40
N ARG A 208 -52.47 17.84 10.26
CA ARG A 208 -51.89 17.59 8.94
C ARG A 208 -50.74 18.54 8.64
N ASP A 209 -50.89 19.82 8.96
CA ASP A 209 -49.84 20.83 8.75
C ASP A 209 -48.66 20.58 9.70
N ALA A 210 -48.91 20.16 10.94
CA ALA A 210 -47.87 19.73 11.87
C ALA A 210 -47.11 18.49 11.34
N CYS A 211 -47.82 17.47 10.86
CA CYS A 211 -47.20 16.29 10.25
C CYS A 211 -46.39 16.65 9.00
N ARG A 212 -46.88 17.57 8.17
CA ARG A 212 -46.18 18.04 6.96
C ARG A 212 -44.91 18.80 7.32
N ALA A 213 -44.94 19.63 8.36
CA ALA A 213 -43.76 20.32 8.87
C ALA A 213 -42.71 19.34 9.40
N GLN A 214 -43.12 18.33 10.19
CA GLN A 214 -42.23 17.28 10.67
C GLN A 214 -41.62 16.45 9.53
N ALA A 215 -42.41 16.09 8.51
CA ALA A 215 -41.91 15.38 7.34
C ALA A 215 -40.90 16.22 6.55
N ALA A 216 -41.16 17.53 6.37
CA ALA A 216 -40.22 18.43 5.70
C ALA A 216 -38.91 18.58 6.50
N GLU A 217 -38.98 18.61 7.83
CA GLU A 217 -37.78 18.62 8.69
C GLU A 217 -36.98 17.31 8.59
N ALA A 218 -37.66 16.15 8.57
CA ALA A 218 -37.01 14.85 8.37
C ALA A 218 -36.29 14.76 7.02
N VAL A 219 -36.92 15.22 5.94
CA VAL A 219 -36.30 15.28 4.60
C VAL A 219 -35.05 16.18 4.61
N ARG A 220 -35.10 17.34 5.27
CA ARG A 220 -33.92 18.22 5.42
C ARG A 220 -32.78 17.53 6.19
N LYS A 221 -33.10 16.81 7.27
CA LYS A 221 -32.11 16.05 8.05
C LYS A 221 -31.49 14.92 7.23
N GLN A 222 -32.30 14.20 6.43
CA GLN A 222 -31.83 13.15 5.54
C GLN A 222 -30.90 13.71 4.45
N ALA A 223 -31.30 14.78 3.77
CA ALA A 223 -30.46 15.43 2.76
C ALA A 223 -29.11 15.90 3.35
N ALA A 224 -29.13 16.45 4.57
CA ALA A 224 -27.91 16.84 5.27
C ALA A 224 -27.05 15.64 5.72
N ALA A 225 -27.63 14.47 5.95
CA ALA A 225 -26.90 13.24 6.25
C ALA A 225 -26.28 12.65 4.97
N GLU A 226 -27.00 12.65 3.85
CA GLU A 226 -26.52 12.22 2.53
C GLU A 226 -25.33 13.09 2.06
N GLN A 227 -25.42 14.41 2.22
CA GLN A 227 -24.30 15.31 1.92
C GLN A 227 -23.06 15.03 2.78
N ARG A 228 -23.26 14.71 4.07
CA ARG A 228 -22.15 14.30 4.97
C ARG A 228 -21.55 12.96 4.55
N GLY A 229 -22.38 12.00 4.14
CA GLY A 229 -21.93 10.71 3.59
C GLY A 229 -21.10 10.89 2.32
N ALA A 230 -21.61 11.65 1.36
CA ALA A 230 -20.89 11.94 0.11
C ALA A 230 -19.56 12.68 0.35
N HIS A 231 -19.50 13.60 1.32
CA HIS A 231 -18.25 14.24 1.68
C HIS A 231 -17.25 13.26 2.32
N ALA A 232 -17.72 12.39 3.22
CA ALA A 232 -16.87 11.37 3.82
C ALA A 232 -16.33 10.36 2.80
N GLU A 233 -17.14 9.95 1.82
CA GLU A 233 -16.71 9.08 0.72
C GLU A 233 -15.62 9.73 -0.14
N ARG A 234 -15.74 11.03 -0.44
CA ARG A 234 -14.69 11.77 -1.15
C ARG A 234 -13.38 11.80 -0.36
N LEU A 235 -13.44 12.06 0.94
CA LEU A 235 -12.26 12.05 1.81
C LEU A 235 -11.62 10.65 1.89
N LEU A 236 -12.42 9.58 1.92
CA LEU A 236 -11.92 8.21 1.89
C LEU A 236 -11.22 7.88 0.57
N GLU A 237 -11.75 8.35 -0.56
CA GLU A 237 -11.14 8.15 -1.86
C GLU A 237 -9.84 8.95 -2.01
N GLU A 238 -9.81 10.19 -1.54
CA GLU A 238 -8.60 11.00 -1.46
C GLU A 238 -7.53 10.32 -0.59
N ALA A 239 -7.92 9.77 0.57
CA ALA A 239 -7.02 9.02 1.44
C ALA A 239 -6.49 7.74 0.77
N ARG A 240 -7.32 7.00 0.02
CA ARG A 240 -6.89 5.82 -0.74
C ARG A 240 -5.87 6.17 -1.80
N VAL A 241 -6.08 7.27 -2.54
CA VAL A 241 -5.13 7.76 -3.53
C VAL A 241 -3.79 8.13 -2.87
N GLN A 242 -3.83 8.78 -1.70
CA GLN A 242 -2.63 9.12 -0.94
C GLN A 242 -1.88 7.89 -0.44
N ILE A 243 -2.58 6.88 0.08
CA ILE A 243 -1.95 5.60 0.50
C ILE A 243 -1.29 4.93 -0.71
N ALA A 244 -2.00 4.81 -1.84
CA ALA A 244 -1.44 4.22 -3.05
C ALA A 244 -0.24 4.99 -3.62
N ALA A 245 -0.19 6.31 -3.43
CA ALA A 245 0.98 7.12 -3.79
C ALA A 245 2.16 6.88 -2.84
N SER A 246 1.90 6.78 -1.53
CA SER A 246 2.90 6.44 -0.52
C SER A 246 3.51 5.06 -0.77
N ASP A 247 2.68 4.05 -1.06
CA ASP A 247 3.15 2.68 -1.32
C ASP A 247 4.08 2.62 -2.54
N ARG A 248 3.74 3.37 -3.61
CA ARG A 248 4.61 3.49 -4.78
C ARG A 248 5.94 4.17 -4.44
N ALA A 249 5.92 5.21 -3.60
CA ALA A 249 7.14 5.88 -3.15
C ALA A 249 8.03 4.94 -2.31
N GLN A 250 7.44 4.14 -1.41
CA GLN A 250 8.15 3.14 -0.63
C GLN A 250 8.72 2.01 -1.51
N ALA A 251 7.98 1.56 -2.53
CA ALA A 251 8.47 0.58 -3.49
C ALA A 251 9.67 1.10 -4.30
N MET A 252 9.64 2.36 -4.74
CA MET A 252 10.79 2.98 -5.43
C MET A 252 11.99 3.15 -4.49
N ALA A 253 11.76 3.58 -3.24
CA ALA A 253 12.82 3.75 -2.24
C ALA A 253 13.49 2.41 -1.88
N SER A 254 12.70 1.34 -1.72
CA SER A 254 13.24 0.00 -1.46
C SER A 254 14.02 -0.55 -2.66
N ALA A 255 13.53 -0.38 -3.89
CA ALA A 255 14.27 -0.76 -5.09
C ALA A 255 15.60 -0.02 -5.22
N HIS A 256 15.63 1.28 -4.88
CA HIS A 256 16.87 2.05 -4.85
C HIS A 256 17.83 1.57 -3.76
N ALA A 257 17.32 1.30 -2.55
CA ALA A 257 18.12 0.74 -1.46
C ALA A 257 18.73 -0.62 -1.82
N ASP A 258 17.99 -1.48 -2.52
CA ASP A 258 18.51 -2.78 -2.97
C ASP A 258 19.56 -2.63 -4.07
N THR A 259 19.44 -1.61 -4.92
CA THR A 259 20.48 -1.28 -5.91
C THR A 259 21.77 -0.82 -5.23
N LEU A 260 21.68 0.10 -4.27
CA LEU A 260 22.83 0.54 -3.48
C LEU A 260 23.49 -0.60 -2.70
N LYS A 261 22.69 -1.54 -2.15
CA LYS A 261 23.24 -2.73 -1.49
C LYS A 261 24.04 -3.61 -2.46
N ARG A 262 23.59 -3.77 -3.71
CA ARG A 262 24.35 -4.53 -4.73
C ARG A 262 25.66 -3.83 -5.06
N GLU A 263 25.64 -2.51 -5.28
CA GLU A 263 26.86 -1.73 -5.53
C GLU A 263 27.84 -1.82 -4.35
N ILE A 264 27.37 -1.73 -3.11
CA ILE A 264 28.21 -1.92 -1.92
C ILE A 264 28.81 -3.33 -1.89
N ALA A 265 28.03 -4.36 -2.20
CA ALA A 265 28.52 -5.74 -2.23
C ALA A 265 29.57 -5.95 -3.34
N GLU A 266 29.38 -5.35 -4.51
CA GLU A 266 30.35 -5.38 -5.61
C GLU A 266 31.66 -4.68 -5.22
N VAL A 267 31.57 -3.49 -4.62
CA VAL A 267 32.75 -2.75 -4.13
C VAL A 267 33.47 -3.54 -3.03
N GLN A 268 32.73 -4.19 -2.13
CA GLN A 268 33.32 -5.05 -1.09
C GLN A 268 34.03 -6.27 -1.69
N SER A 269 33.43 -6.92 -2.70
CA SER A 269 34.08 -8.02 -3.42
C SER A 269 35.37 -7.56 -4.09
N ALA A 270 35.31 -6.46 -4.85
CA ALA A 270 36.48 -5.90 -5.53
C ALA A 270 37.59 -5.50 -4.55
N TYR A 271 37.23 -4.95 -3.38
CA TYR A 271 38.19 -4.65 -2.32
C TYR A 271 38.83 -5.93 -1.75
N SER A 272 38.04 -6.98 -1.53
CA SER A 272 38.57 -8.27 -1.06
C SER A 272 39.53 -8.90 -2.08
N ASP A 273 39.21 -8.86 -3.37
CA ASP A 273 40.08 -9.34 -4.44
C ASP A 273 41.40 -8.56 -4.47
N LEU A 274 41.34 -7.23 -4.38
CA LEU A 274 42.54 -6.38 -4.33
C LEU A 274 43.39 -6.67 -3.09
N LEU A 275 42.77 -6.94 -1.94
CA LEU A 275 43.48 -7.34 -0.73
C LEU A 275 44.16 -8.70 -0.91
N THR A 276 43.50 -9.68 -1.53
CA THR A 276 44.12 -10.99 -1.81
C THR A 276 45.31 -10.87 -2.78
N LEU A 277 45.19 -10.05 -3.83
CA LEU A 277 46.27 -9.77 -4.78
C LEU A 277 47.45 -9.04 -4.12
N SER A 278 47.16 -8.10 -3.23
CA SER A 278 48.20 -7.41 -2.46
C SER A 278 48.94 -8.39 -1.56
N ASN A 279 48.22 -9.23 -0.83
CA ASN A 279 48.80 -10.24 0.06
C ASN A 279 49.61 -11.28 -0.74
N SER A 280 49.11 -11.75 -1.89
CA SER A 280 49.85 -12.70 -2.72
C SER A 280 51.15 -12.07 -3.24
N ARG A 281 51.10 -10.83 -3.72
CA ARG A 281 52.29 -10.09 -4.15
C ARG A 281 53.27 -9.87 -3.02
N GLU A 282 52.80 -9.55 -1.82
CA GLU A 282 53.65 -9.42 -0.65
C GLU A 282 54.34 -10.74 -0.31
N THR A 283 53.62 -11.87 -0.35
CA THR A 283 54.23 -13.20 -0.14
C THR A 283 55.26 -13.54 -1.21
N GLU A 284 55.02 -13.19 -2.48
CA GLU A 284 56.00 -13.37 -3.56
C GLU A 284 57.26 -12.52 -3.34
N LEU A 285 57.09 -11.26 -2.90
CA LEU A 285 58.20 -10.38 -2.59
C LEU A 285 58.99 -10.88 -1.39
N GLN A 286 58.31 -11.34 -0.33
CA GLN A 286 58.95 -11.95 0.83
C GLN A 286 59.72 -13.22 0.45
N ALA A 287 59.16 -14.07 -0.42
CA ALA A 287 59.85 -15.24 -0.95
C ALA A 287 61.09 -14.86 -1.76
N ARG A 288 61.01 -13.83 -2.62
CA ARG A 288 62.18 -13.30 -3.35
C ARG A 288 63.24 -12.71 -2.42
N ILE A 289 62.84 -11.98 -1.39
CA ILE A 289 63.75 -11.47 -0.37
C ILE A 289 64.44 -12.64 0.32
N ALA A 290 63.69 -13.66 0.75
CA ALA A 290 64.26 -14.86 1.36
C ALA A 290 65.21 -15.62 0.41
N ASP A 291 64.91 -15.68 -0.89
CA ASP A 291 65.79 -16.28 -1.90
C ASP A 291 67.06 -15.46 -2.15
N LEU A 292 66.99 -14.13 -2.05
CA LEU A 292 68.15 -13.24 -2.13
C LEU A 292 68.97 -13.24 -0.84
N GLU A 293 68.33 -13.42 0.32
CA GLU A 293 68.94 -13.52 1.65
C GLU A 293 69.54 -14.90 1.92
N LYS A 294 69.07 -15.95 1.22
CA LYS A 294 69.81 -17.22 1.17
C LYS A 294 71.23 -16.86 0.74
N PRO A 295 72.23 -17.14 1.58
CA PRO A 295 73.60 -16.74 1.28
C PRO A 295 73.92 -17.30 -0.09
N LEU A 296 74.31 -16.43 -1.03
CA LEU A 296 74.75 -16.79 -2.37
C LEU A 296 75.87 -17.82 -2.24
N SER A 297 75.49 -19.09 -2.11
CA SER A 297 76.37 -20.21 -1.91
C SER A 297 77.27 -20.49 -3.12
N PRO A 298 77.08 -19.88 -4.31
CA PRO A 298 78.13 -19.85 -5.33
C PRO A 298 79.06 -18.65 -5.15
N VAL A 299 78.61 -17.48 -4.67
CA VAL A 299 79.43 -16.25 -4.58
C VAL A 299 80.27 -16.21 -3.32
N ALA A 300 79.74 -16.66 -2.17
CA ALA A 300 80.53 -16.84 -0.95
C ALA A 300 81.54 -18.00 -1.09
N ARG A 301 81.15 -19.10 -1.75
CA ARG A 301 82.10 -20.17 -2.13
C ARG A 301 83.07 -19.75 -3.22
N ALA A 302 82.67 -18.92 -4.18
CA ALA A 302 83.57 -18.36 -5.18
C ALA A 302 84.51 -17.34 -4.56
N ALA A 303 84.10 -16.56 -3.56
CA ALA A 303 85.01 -15.69 -2.81
C ALA A 303 86.05 -16.51 -2.01
N GLU A 304 85.65 -17.63 -1.40
CA GLU A 304 86.57 -18.58 -0.76
C GLU A 304 87.43 -19.37 -1.77
N ALA A 305 86.91 -19.71 -2.96
CA ALA A 305 87.66 -20.39 -4.02
C ALA A 305 88.61 -19.46 -4.80
N CYS A 306 88.24 -18.19 -4.99
CA CYS A 306 89.11 -17.13 -5.52
C CYS A 306 90.28 -16.83 -4.58
N ALA A 307 90.10 -17.05 -3.27
CA ALA A 307 91.20 -16.98 -2.30
C ALA A 307 92.15 -18.19 -2.38
N ALA A 308 91.71 -19.31 -2.99
CA ALA A 308 92.49 -20.54 -3.15
C ALA A 308 93.16 -20.68 -4.53
N ASP A 309 92.53 -20.23 -5.62
CA ASP A 309 93.12 -20.19 -6.97
C ASP A 309 92.59 -18.99 -7.79
N PRO A 310 93.29 -17.83 -7.75
CA PRO A 310 92.87 -16.63 -8.46
C PRO A 310 92.97 -16.77 -10.00
N LEU A 311 93.82 -17.67 -10.50
CA LEU A 311 93.99 -17.87 -11.95
C LEU A 311 92.85 -18.73 -12.52
N GLY A 312 92.42 -19.76 -11.79
CA GLY A 312 91.25 -20.57 -12.14
C GLY A 312 89.95 -19.76 -12.16
N ALA A 313 89.76 -18.85 -11.20
CA ALA A 313 88.60 -17.98 -11.15
C ALA A 313 88.55 -16.98 -12.31
N ILE A 314 89.69 -16.37 -12.65
CA ILE A 314 89.79 -15.48 -13.82
C ILE A 314 89.50 -16.27 -15.11
N ALA A 315 90.04 -17.48 -15.26
CA ALA A 315 89.77 -18.34 -16.41
C ALA A 315 88.28 -18.69 -16.52
N GLN A 316 87.59 -18.93 -15.41
CA GLN A 316 86.15 -19.21 -15.40
C GLN A 316 85.31 -17.98 -15.76
N ILE A 317 85.67 -16.79 -15.25
CA ILE A 317 84.98 -15.53 -15.61
C ILE A 317 85.19 -15.22 -17.10
N LEU A 318 86.42 -15.34 -17.58
CA LEU A 318 86.72 -15.17 -19.00
C LEU A 318 86.02 -16.23 -19.86
N GLY A 319 85.91 -17.46 -19.39
CA GLY A 319 85.14 -18.52 -20.06
C GLY A 319 83.65 -18.20 -20.15
N GLN A 320 83.04 -17.71 -19.07
CA GLN A 320 81.64 -17.26 -19.07
C GLN A 320 81.41 -16.07 -20.01
N GLU A 321 82.37 -15.15 -20.08
CA GLU A 321 82.28 -14.02 -20.99
C GLU A 321 82.43 -14.47 -22.45
N VAL A 322 83.31 -15.43 -22.73
CA VAL A 322 83.39 -16.06 -24.06
C VAL A 322 82.07 -16.75 -24.42
N GLU A 323 81.47 -17.53 -23.52
CA GLU A 323 80.17 -18.17 -23.76
C GLU A 323 79.05 -17.15 -24.01
N ARG A 324 79.03 -16.02 -23.27
CA ARG A 324 78.08 -14.92 -23.50
C ARG A 324 78.27 -14.30 -24.87
N LEU A 325 79.51 -13.97 -25.23
CA LEU A 325 79.84 -13.41 -26.53
C LEU A 325 79.54 -14.39 -27.67
N GLU A 326 79.70 -15.70 -27.45
CA GLU A 326 79.29 -16.73 -28.41
C GLU A 326 77.77 -16.80 -28.58
N ASN A 327 77.01 -16.67 -27.48
CA ASN A 327 75.55 -16.61 -27.52
C ASN A 327 75.05 -15.33 -28.22
N ASP A 328 75.63 -14.17 -27.89
CA ASP A 328 75.30 -12.90 -28.54
C ASP A 328 75.65 -12.96 -30.04
N LEU A 329 76.81 -13.54 -30.39
CA LEU A 329 77.19 -13.77 -31.78
C LEU A 329 76.21 -14.74 -32.49
N ALA A 330 75.68 -15.75 -31.79
CA ALA A 330 74.67 -16.65 -32.34
C ALA A 330 73.33 -15.93 -32.60
N LEU A 331 72.88 -15.09 -31.67
CA LEU A 331 71.69 -14.25 -31.83
C LEU A 331 71.86 -13.25 -32.99
N GLU A 332 73.03 -12.62 -33.10
CA GLU A 332 73.35 -11.74 -34.22
C GLU A 332 73.39 -12.49 -35.55
N ARG A 333 73.94 -13.71 -35.58
CA ARG A 333 73.90 -14.58 -36.77
C ARG A 333 72.47 -14.94 -37.16
N GLU A 334 71.60 -15.23 -36.21
CA GLU A 334 70.18 -15.49 -36.44
C GLU A 334 69.43 -14.24 -36.94
N ALA A 335 69.69 -13.07 -36.34
CA ALA A 335 69.14 -11.80 -36.80
C ALA A 335 69.58 -11.46 -38.23
N VAL A 336 70.86 -11.67 -38.56
CA VAL A 336 71.40 -11.49 -39.92
C VAL A 336 70.78 -12.50 -40.90
N ALA A 337 70.56 -13.75 -40.49
CA ALA A 337 69.84 -14.73 -41.30
C ALA A 337 68.39 -14.29 -41.55
N GLY A 338 67.69 -13.81 -40.52
CA GLY A 338 66.34 -13.26 -40.64
C GLY A 338 66.26 -12.05 -41.58
N LEU A 339 67.26 -11.16 -41.54
CA LEU A 339 67.36 -10.03 -42.48
C LEU A 339 67.62 -10.49 -43.92
N ARG A 340 68.45 -11.53 -44.11
CA ARG A 340 68.66 -12.14 -45.44
C ARG A 340 67.38 -12.75 -45.97
N ASP A 341 66.67 -13.54 -45.17
CA ASP A 341 65.39 -14.16 -45.54
C ASP A 341 64.32 -13.11 -45.83
N TRP A 342 64.27 -12.03 -45.06
CA TRP A 342 63.37 -10.91 -45.35
C TRP A 342 63.73 -10.23 -46.66
N THR A 343 65.02 -10.04 -46.93
CA THR A 343 65.51 -9.41 -48.17
C THR A 343 65.23 -10.30 -49.38
N THR A 344 65.42 -11.61 -49.29
CA THR A 344 65.08 -12.55 -50.37
C THR A 344 63.58 -12.60 -50.61
N ARG A 345 62.74 -12.70 -49.57
CA ARG A 345 61.27 -12.63 -49.71
C ARG A 345 60.82 -11.31 -50.35
N ARG A 346 61.41 -10.19 -49.92
CA ARG A 346 61.12 -8.89 -50.53
C ARG A 346 61.55 -8.85 -51.99
N GLN A 347 62.72 -9.39 -52.32
CA GLN A 347 63.22 -9.48 -53.68
C GLN A 347 62.32 -10.39 -54.54
N GLU A 348 61.88 -11.54 -54.02
CA GLU A 348 60.92 -12.43 -54.67
C GLU A 348 59.56 -11.74 -54.88
N ALA A 349 59.06 -10.99 -53.89
CA ALA A 349 57.82 -10.22 -54.02
C ALA A 349 57.96 -9.09 -55.06
N ILE A 350 59.12 -8.43 -55.12
CA ILE A 350 59.41 -7.44 -56.15
C ILE A 350 59.54 -8.12 -57.51
N GLN A 351 60.21 -9.27 -57.60
CA GLN A 351 60.36 -10.04 -58.85
C GLN A 351 59.04 -10.62 -59.33
N SER A 352 58.18 -11.12 -58.43
CA SER A 352 56.83 -11.59 -58.77
C SER A 352 55.98 -10.43 -59.24
N ARG A 353 56.10 -9.25 -58.61
CA ARG A 353 55.44 -8.04 -59.07
C ARG A 353 55.98 -7.55 -60.40
N ILE A 354 57.29 -7.58 -60.61
CA ILE A 354 57.92 -7.29 -61.90
C ILE A 354 57.38 -8.27 -62.93
N TYR A 355 57.34 -9.56 -62.64
CA TYR A 355 56.78 -10.58 -63.53
C TYR A 355 55.30 -10.34 -63.82
N GLU A 356 54.46 -10.02 -62.83
CA GLU A 356 53.05 -9.65 -63.03
C GLU A 356 52.91 -8.42 -63.92
N LEU A 357 53.70 -7.37 -63.64
CA LEU A 357 53.71 -6.15 -64.44
C LEU A 357 54.23 -6.42 -65.84
N THR A 358 55.27 -7.25 -66.00
CA THR A 358 55.79 -7.69 -67.30
C THR A 358 54.76 -8.56 -68.03
N ARG A 359 53.99 -9.41 -67.34
CA ARG A 359 52.88 -10.22 -67.89
C ARG A 359 51.72 -9.34 -68.34
N ILE A 360 51.43 -8.25 -67.62
CA ILE A 360 50.46 -7.23 -68.00
C ILE A 360 50.98 -6.44 -69.22
N LEU A 361 52.26 -6.05 -69.21
CA LEU A 361 52.89 -5.27 -70.28
C LEU A 361 53.15 -6.07 -71.55
N SER A 362 53.44 -7.37 -71.46
CA SER A 362 53.59 -8.28 -72.60
C SER A 362 52.25 -8.64 -73.25
N GLY A 363 51.14 -8.20 -72.68
CA GLY A 363 49.79 -8.46 -73.18
C GLY A 363 49.35 -9.92 -73.01
N GLU A 364 50.02 -10.70 -72.16
CA GLU A 364 49.58 -12.06 -71.82
C GLU A 364 48.35 -12.07 -70.91
N MET A 365 48.10 -10.98 -70.19
CA MET A 365 46.77 -10.66 -69.66
C MET A 365 45.99 -9.83 -70.68
N GLU A 366 45.86 -10.38 -71.89
CA GLU A 366 44.61 -10.37 -72.63
C GLU A 366 44.72 -11.11 -73.97
N SER A 367 44.09 -12.28 -74.01
CA SER A 367 43.32 -12.62 -75.20
C SER A 367 42.03 -11.79 -75.33
N THR A 368 41.85 -10.66 -74.62
CA THR A 368 40.63 -9.84 -74.79
C THR A 368 40.67 -8.29 -74.79
N ALA A 369 41.67 -7.49 -74.38
CA ALA A 369 41.51 -6.01 -74.42
C ALA A 369 42.72 -5.06 -74.68
N THR A 370 44.00 -5.43 -74.64
CA THR A 370 45.09 -4.40 -74.62
C THR A 370 46.10 -4.45 -75.75
N ARG A 371 45.77 -5.07 -76.89
CA ARG A 371 46.56 -4.91 -78.14
C ARG A 371 46.22 -3.61 -78.92
N ARG A 372 46.05 -2.46 -78.24
CA ARG A 372 45.81 -1.17 -78.93
C ARG A 372 46.62 0.05 -78.48
N HIS A 373 47.40 0.01 -77.40
CA HIS A 373 47.95 1.25 -76.84
C HIS A 373 49.47 1.39 -76.73
N ALA A 374 50.27 0.48 -77.28
CA ALA A 374 51.73 0.62 -77.28
C ALA A 374 52.29 0.78 -78.69
N ALA A 375 52.15 1.99 -79.26
CA ALA A 375 53.03 2.50 -80.31
C ALA A 375 52.82 4.01 -80.55
N ASP A 376 53.36 4.90 -79.69
CA ASP A 376 53.88 6.21 -80.12
C ASP A 376 54.73 6.91 -79.01
N PRO A 377 56.00 7.32 -79.25
CA PRO A 377 56.86 7.97 -78.27
C PRO A 377 56.86 9.50 -78.44
N GLY A 378 55.78 10.16 -78.01
CA GLY A 378 55.64 11.62 -78.11
C GLY A 378 54.66 12.24 -77.11
N ASN A 379 55.15 12.57 -75.91
CA ASN A 379 54.68 13.64 -75.02
C ASN A 379 53.29 13.50 -74.31
N ARG A 380 53.31 13.86 -73.01
CA ARG A 380 52.21 14.02 -72.01
C ARG A 380 51.96 12.81 -71.11
N ARG A 381 52.50 12.89 -69.87
CA ARG A 381 52.05 12.12 -68.70
C ARG A 381 50.51 12.09 -68.68
N HIS A 382 49.92 10.90 -68.71
CA HIS A 382 48.48 10.74 -68.85
C HIS A 382 47.75 11.41 -67.67
N PRO A 383 46.79 12.32 -67.91
CA PRO A 383 45.94 12.90 -66.87
C PRO A 383 45.16 11.85 -66.05
N ALA A 384 45.08 10.60 -66.52
CA ALA A 384 44.33 9.52 -65.89
C ALA A 384 44.86 9.10 -64.49
N ASP A 385 46.17 9.07 -64.25
CA ASP A 385 46.72 8.67 -62.94
C ASP A 385 46.60 9.80 -61.90
N ALA A 386 46.74 11.05 -62.33
CA ALA A 386 46.45 12.22 -61.49
C ALA A 386 44.95 12.29 -61.15
N VAL A 387 44.09 11.95 -62.11
CA VAL A 387 42.64 11.83 -61.90
C VAL A 387 42.32 10.69 -60.93
N ARG A 388 43.03 9.55 -60.97
CA ARG A 388 42.83 8.46 -60.01
C ARG A 388 43.20 8.86 -58.58
N LEU A 389 44.36 9.48 -58.37
CA LEU A 389 44.76 10.00 -57.06
C LEU A 389 43.81 11.10 -56.55
N GLN A 390 43.32 11.97 -57.45
CA GLN A 390 42.30 12.95 -57.10
C GLN A 390 40.98 12.29 -56.70
N ALA A 391 40.59 11.20 -57.37
CA ALA A 391 39.42 10.41 -57.01
C ALA A 391 39.61 9.71 -55.65
N GLU A 392 40.76 9.10 -55.39
CA GLU A 392 41.07 8.48 -54.08
C GLU A 392 41.03 9.53 -52.95
N MET A 393 41.65 10.70 -53.15
CA MET A 393 41.56 11.81 -52.18
C MET A 393 40.14 12.35 -52.03
N ALA A 394 39.33 12.35 -53.09
CA ALA A 394 37.92 12.71 -52.99
C ALA A 394 37.12 11.67 -52.20
N THR A 395 37.41 10.37 -52.37
CA THR A 395 36.78 9.30 -51.58
C THR A 395 37.14 9.40 -50.11
N LEU A 396 38.41 9.65 -49.74
CA LEU A 396 38.81 9.83 -48.34
C LEU A 396 38.19 11.08 -47.70
N ARG A 397 38.07 12.18 -48.44
CA ARG A 397 37.33 13.36 -47.95
C ARG A 397 35.84 13.06 -47.77
N ALA A 398 35.26 12.27 -48.66
CA ALA A 398 33.86 11.85 -48.56
C ALA A 398 33.62 10.96 -47.34
N THR A 399 34.52 10.00 -47.05
CA THR A 399 34.40 9.14 -45.86
C THR A 399 34.58 9.95 -44.57
N GLN A 400 35.58 10.83 -44.50
CA GLN A 400 35.75 11.71 -43.34
C GLN A 400 34.55 12.64 -43.12
N ALA A 401 33.97 13.17 -44.20
CA ALA A 401 32.76 13.98 -44.11
C ALA A 401 31.53 13.17 -43.64
N GLN A 402 31.44 11.89 -43.99
CA GLN A 402 30.39 10.99 -43.50
C GLN A 402 30.58 10.67 -42.01
N GLU A 403 31.81 10.38 -41.58
CA GLU A 403 32.12 10.13 -40.17
C GLU A 403 31.84 11.35 -39.29
N ALA A 404 32.17 12.56 -39.76
CA ALA A 404 31.84 13.81 -39.07
C ALA A 404 30.33 13.98 -38.89
N ARG A 405 29.53 13.70 -39.93
CA ARG A 405 28.05 13.78 -39.84
C ARG A 405 27.49 12.79 -38.82
N LEU A 406 28.00 11.56 -38.79
CA LEU A 406 27.57 10.56 -37.81
C LEU A 406 27.95 10.96 -36.37
N ALA A 407 29.08 11.64 -36.18
CA ALA A 407 29.46 12.20 -34.90
C ALA A 407 28.51 13.33 -34.47
N ASP A 408 28.19 14.27 -35.36
CA ASP A 408 27.25 15.36 -35.12
C ASP A 408 25.84 14.84 -34.78
N GLU A 409 25.38 13.81 -35.48
CA GLU A 409 24.09 13.16 -35.21
C GLU A 409 24.07 12.56 -33.79
N ARG A 410 25.11 11.80 -33.42
CA ARG A 410 25.25 11.24 -32.06
C ARG A 410 25.32 12.33 -30.99
N GLU A 411 26.03 13.42 -31.25
CA GLU A 411 26.10 14.56 -30.34
C GLU A 411 24.71 15.19 -30.16
N SER A 412 23.97 15.38 -31.25
CA SER A 412 22.61 15.93 -31.21
C SER A 412 21.64 15.02 -30.44
N GLU A 413 21.78 13.71 -30.55
CA GLU A 413 20.99 12.73 -29.81
C GLU A 413 21.30 12.75 -28.31
N LEU A 414 22.59 12.79 -27.95
CA LEU A 414 23.02 12.90 -26.56
C LEU A 414 22.54 14.22 -25.94
N ASN A 415 22.66 15.33 -26.67
CA ASN A 415 22.15 16.64 -26.24
C ASN A 415 20.62 16.63 -26.04
N ARG A 416 19.85 15.93 -26.89
CA ARG A 416 18.41 15.74 -26.67
C ARG A 416 18.13 14.94 -25.39
N LYS A 417 18.87 13.85 -25.16
CA LYS A 417 18.73 13.02 -23.94
C LYS A 417 19.05 13.82 -22.68
N ILE A 418 20.12 14.62 -22.70
CA ILE A 418 20.49 15.50 -21.58
C ILE A 418 19.35 16.45 -21.23
N ARG A 419 18.75 17.12 -22.22
CA ARG A 419 17.62 18.04 -21.98
C ARG A 419 16.39 17.36 -21.37
N VAL A 420 16.11 16.12 -21.78
CA VAL A 420 15.00 15.34 -21.19
C VAL A 420 15.30 15.02 -19.72
N LEU A 421 16.52 14.57 -19.42
CA LEU A 421 16.94 14.27 -18.06
C LEU A 421 16.96 15.52 -17.17
N GLU A 422 17.38 16.68 -17.68
CA GLU A 422 17.32 17.97 -16.98
C GLU A 422 15.88 18.38 -16.64
N ALA A 423 14.94 18.17 -17.58
CA ALA A 423 13.52 18.43 -17.35
C ALA A 423 12.92 17.47 -16.30
N GLU A 424 13.37 16.21 -16.28
CA GLU A 424 12.98 15.23 -15.27
C GLU A 424 13.54 15.59 -13.89
N ASP A 425 14.82 15.99 -13.80
CA ASP A 425 15.44 16.46 -12.56
C ASP A 425 14.68 17.67 -11.99
N ALA A 426 14.33 18.65 -12.83
CA ALA A 426 13.53 19.80 -12.42
C ALA A 426 12.16 19.38 -11.86
N ARG A 427 11.48 18.42 -12.49
CA ARG A 427 10.19 17.89 -12.00
C ARG A 427 10.33 17.13 -10.68
N LEU A 428 11.41 16.35 -10.52
CA LEU A 428 11.67 15.63 -9.28
C LEU A 428 11.97 16.60 -8.12
N ARG A 429 12.75 17.65 -8.37
CA ARG A 429 12.98 18.72 -7.39
C ARG A 429 11.70 19.38 -6.94
N THR A 430 10.77 19.70 -7.87
CA THR A 430 9.47 20.26 -7.47
C THR A 430 8.69 19.30 -6.57
N ARG A 431 8.69 17.99 -6.87
CA ARG A 431 8.03 16.98 -6.04
C ARG A 431 8.66 16.88 -4.65
N VAL A 432 9.99 16.97 -4.53
CA VAL A 432 10.67 16.98 -3.23
C VAL A 432 10.22 18.18 -2.38
N THR A 433 10.11 19.38 -2.98
CA THR A 433 9.61 20.55 -2.24
C THR A 433 8.15 20.41 -1.81
N GLU A 434 7.32 19.69 -2.56
CA GLU A 434 5.94 19.39 -2.19
C GLU A 434 5.88 18.38 -1.04
N THR A 435 6.72 17.33 -1.07
CA THR A 435 6.81 16.37 0.03
C THR A 435 7.31 17.03 1.31
N ASP A 436 8.25 17.97 1.22
CA ASP A 436 8.73 18.74 2.39
C ASP A 436 7.62 19.61 2.99
N LYS A 437 6.76 20.21 2.17
CA LYS A 437 5.60 20.98 2.64
C LYS A 437 4.61 20.08 3.37
N LEU A 438 4.30 18.91 2.81
CA LEU A 438 3.42 17.93 3.44
C LEU A 438 4.02 17.42 4.75
N ALA A 439 5.34 17.14 4.79
CA ALA A 439 6.04 16.73 6.00
C ALA A 439 5.89 17.78 7.12
N ARG A 440 6.09 19.07 6.81
CA ARG A 440 5.88 20.17 7.78
C ARG A 440 4.43 20.22 8.28
N GLN A 441 3.44 20.07 7.40
CA GLN A 441 2.03 20.04 7.79
C GLN A 441 1.70 18.85 8.70
N THR A 442 2.25 17.66 8.41
CA THR A 442 2.06 16.49 9.28
C THR A 442 2.71 16.68 10.65
N GLN A 443 3.86 17.34 10.71
CA GLN A 443 4.52 17.69 11.98
C GLN A 443 3.67 18.69 12.78
N GLU A 444 3.15 19.74 12.15
CA GLU A 444 2.26 20.71 12.80
C GLU A 444 1.01 20.03 13.36
N LEU A 445 0.36 19.15 12.59
CA LEU A 445 -0.79 18.38 13.07
C LEU A 445 -0.42 17.46 14.24
N ALA A 446 0.72 16.77 14.20
CA ALA A 446 1.19 15.95 15.30
C ALA A 446 1.43 16.78 16.58
N GLU A 447 2.00 17.98 16.44
CA GLU A 447 2.17 18.90 17.56
C GLU A 447 0.82 19.38 18.13
N THR A 448 -0.17 19.67 17.28
CA THR A 448 -1.52 20.05 17.76
C THR A 448 -2.21 18.92 18.50
N ILE A 449 -2.09 17.67 18.02
CA ILE A 449 -2.63 16.49 18.69
C ILE A 449 -1.94 16.31 20.05
N ARG A 450 -0.61 16.42 20.10
CA ARG A 450 0.15 16.29 21.35
C ARG A 450 -0.26 17.35 22.38
N ARG A 451 -0.49 18.60 21.96
CA ARG A 451 -1.01 19.65 22.85
C ARG A 451 -2.42 19.30 23.37
N ARG A 452 -3.31 18.83 22.50
CA ARG A 452 -4.67 18.40 22.92
C ARG A 452 -4.66 17.20 23.86
N GLU A 453 -3.77 16.24 23.67
CA GLU A 453 -3.60 15.12 24.59
C GLU A 453 -3.11 15.59 25.96
N GLN A 454 -2.17 16.54 25.99
CA GLN A 454 -1.72 17.17 27.23
C GLN A 454 -2.87 17.92 27.92
N ASP A 455 -3.64 18.74 27.20
CA ASP A 455 -4.82 19.44 27.73
C ASP A 455 -5.84 18.44 28.33
N LEU A 456 -6.18 17.39 27.60
CA LEU A 456 -7.11 16.35 28.08
C LEU A 456 -6.57 15.62 29.31
N SER A 457 -5.25 15.39 29.40
CA SER A 457 -4.62 14.81 30.59
C SER A 457 -4.73 15.74 31.80
N GLN A 458 -4.57 17.05 31.59
CA GLN A 458 -4.73 18.06 32.64
C GLN A 458 -6.18 18.16 33.08
N GLU A 459 -7.15 18.17 32.14
CA GLU A 459 -8.58 18.15 32.47
C GLU A 459 -8.96 16.90 33.29
N ARG A 460 -8.40 15.73 32.96
CA ARG A 460 -8.66 14.50 33.74
C ARG A 460 -8.14 14.62 35.16
N LYS A 461 -6.92 15.12 35.35
CA LYS A 461 -6.34 15.39 36.68
C LYS A 461 -7.18 16.41 37.44
N GLN A 462 -7.64 17.48 36.77
CA GLN A 462 -8.50 18.48 37.38
C GLN A 462 -9.84 17.87 37.84
N ARG A 463 -10.51 17.08 36.99
CA ARG A 463 -11.76 16.38 37.35
C ARG A 463 -11.56 15.34 38.46
N GLU A 464 -10.36 14.78 38.61
CA GLU A 464 -10.02 13.90 39.72
C GLU A 464 -9.90 14.68 41.03
N VAL A 465 -9.15 15.79 41.04
CA VAL A 465 -9.06 16.71 42.20
C VAL A 465 -10.43 17.25 42.60
N GLU A 466 -11.29 17.63 41.64
CA GLU A 466 -12.66 18.08 41.91
C GLU A 466 -13.49 16.96 42.58
N ARG A 467 -13.37 15.72 42.11
CA ARG A 467 -14.05 14.56 42.73
C ARG A 467 -13.55 14.30 44.15
N GLU A 468 -12.25 14.35 44.38
CA GLU A 468 -11.66 14.22 45.72
C GLU A 468 -12.15 15.34 46.66
N HIS A 469 -12.21 16.58 46.16
CA HIS A 469 -12.72 17.71 46.91
C HIS A 469 -14.20 17.54 47.27
N HIS A 470 -15.04 17.10 46.32
CA HIS A 470 -16.44 16.79 46.58
C HIS A 470 -16.60 15.65 47.60
N ALA A 471 -15.82 14.58 47.48
CA ALA A 471 -15.84 13.46 48.43
C ALA A 471 -15.44 13.90 49.85
N SER A 472 -14.36 14.68 49.98
CA SER A 472 -13.91 15.25 51.25
C SER A 472 -14.98 16.16 51.88
N THR A 473 -15.63 17.00 51.07
CA THR A 473 -16.73 17.86 51.53
C THR A 473 -17.93 17.04 52.02
N GLN A 474 -18.32 15.99 51.30
CA GLN A 474 -19.39 15.09 51.72
C GLN A 474 -19.05 14.38 53.03
N GLN A 475 -17.83 13.86 53.17
CA GLN A 475 -17.37 13.25 54.42
C GLN A 475 -17.38 14.23 55.60
N ALA A 476 -16.99 15.49 55.38
CA ALA A 476 -17.03 16.53 56.41
C ALA A 476 -18.48 16.85 56.85
N LEU A 477 -19.42 16.89 55.90
CA LEU A 477 -20.85 17.08 56.20
C LEU A 477 -21.41 15.91 57.00
N LEU A 478 -21.12 14.66 56.61
CA LEU A 478 -21.55 13.47 57.34
C LEU A 478 -21.02 13.48 58.78
N ARG A 479 -19.72 13.73 58.98
CA ARG A 479 -19.14 13.86 60.33
C ARG A 479 -19.82 14.95 61.16
N ARG A 480 -20.26 16.05 60.52
CA ARG A 480 -20.96 17.14 61.21
C ARG A 480 -22.38 16.73 61.59
N ILE A 481 -23.08 15.99 60.73
CA ILE A 481 -24.39 15.41 61.05
C ILE A 481 -24.25 14.46 62.24
N ASP A 482 -23.29 13.53 62.18
CA ASP A 482 -23.02 12.59 63.28
C ASP A 482 -22.76 13.35 64.59
N GLN A 483 -21.91 14.39 64.59
CA GLN A 483 -21.66 15.21 65.78
C GLN A 483 -22.93 15.88 66.34
N LEU A 484 -23.80 16.39 65.46
CA LEU A 484 -25.05 17.04 65.85
C LEU A 484 -26.04 16.03 66.42
N GLU A 485 -26.13 14.83 65.83
CA GLU A 485 -26.94 13.73 66.33
C GLU A 485 -26.47 13.29 67.73
N HIS A 486 -25.17 13.06 67.91
CA HIS A 486 -24.60 12.72 69.22
C HIS A 486 -24.83 13.83 70.26
N SER A 487 -24.75 15.11 69.86
CA SER A 487 -25.00 16.26 70.75
C SER A 487 -26.48 16.44 71.10
N GLN A 488 -27.41 16.00 70.22
CA GLN A 488 -28.84 15.97 70.51
C GLN A 488 -29.18 14.82 71.45
N GLU A 489 -28.63 13.62 71.20
CA GLU A 489 -28.87 12.43 72.00
C GLU A 489 -28.40 12.61 73.45
N SER A 490 -27.22 13.21 73.63
CA SER A 490 -26.70 13.59 74.96
C SER A 490 -27.45 14.77 75.62
N ARG A 491 -28.20 15.59 74.87
CA ARG A 491 -29.11 16.60 75.42
C ARG A 491 -30.48 16.02 75.80
N SER A 492 -30.93 14.96 75.14
CA SER A 492 -32.19 14.28 75.48
C SER A 492 -32.11 13.42 76.75
N ASP A 493 -30.89 13.03 77.15
CA ASP A 493 -30.67 12.23 78.38
C ASP A 493 -30.55 13.07 79.66
N GLU A 494 -30.47 14.40 79.58
CA GLU A 494 -30.66 15.30 80.74
C GLU A 494 -32.11 15.82 80.79
N THR A 495 -33.02 15.03 81.38
CA THR A 495 -34.26 15.57 81.98
C THR A 495 -34.10 15.63 83.51
N PRO A 496 -34.55 16.72 84.16
CA PRO A 496 -35.95 16.82 84.55
C PRO A 496 -36.50 18.22 84.17
N SER A 497 -37.76 18.52 83.88
CA SER A 497 -39.07 18.05 84.30
C SER A 497 -40.08 18.87 83.46
N PRO A 498 -41.33 18.43 83.21
CA PRO A 498 -42.28 19.21 82.42
C PRO A 498 -43.07 20.18 83.31
N SER A 499 -43.05 21.47 82.97
CA SER A 499 -44.12 22.39 83.39
C SER A 499 -44.51 23.32 82.24
N VAL A 500 -45.73 23.08 81.75
CA VAL A 500 -46.77 24.06 81.46
C VAL A 500 -46.40 25.30 80.62
N GLY A 501 -47.09 25.41 79.49
CA GLY A 501 -47.83 26.63 79.20
C GLY A 501 -47.41 27.39 77.95
N GLY A 502 -48.41 27.58 77.07
CA GLY A 502 -48.68 28.92 76.56
C GLY A 502 -48.12 29.27 75.19
N ASP A 503 -49.07 29.73 74.38
CA ASP A 503 -48.92 30.85 73.45
C ASP A 503 -48.44 30.57 72.01
N THR A 504 -49.48 30.49 71.17
CA THR A 504 -49.61 31.21 69.91
C THR A 504 -48.55 32.29 69.67
N CYS A 505 -47.79 32.17 68.59
CA CYS A 505 -47.41 33.33 67.79
C CYS A 505 -47.05 32.92 66.36
N ASN A 506 -47.93 33.33 65.45
CA ASN A 506 -47.68 33.42 64.01
C ASN A 506 -46.61 34.51 63.78
N PRO A 507 -45.68 34.35 62.81
CA PRO A 507 -45.63 35.41 61.80
C PRO A 507 -45.36 34.92 60.37
N ALA A 508 -46.21 35.42 59.47
CA ALA A 508 -45.96 35.95 58.12
C ALA A 508 -45.29 35.07 57.03
N PRO A 509 -45.78 35.19 55.77
CA PRO A 509 -45.33 34.35 54.66
C PRO A 509 -44.05 34.90 54.03
N PHE A 510 -42.97 34.11 54.04
CA PHE A 510 -41.78 34.41 53.25
C PHE A 510 -41.99 34.02 51.79
N ALA A 511 -41.77 35.00 50.92
CA ALA A 511 -41.84 34.92 49.47
C ALA A 511 -40.96 33.80 48.86
N PRO A 512 -41.34 33.24 47.70
CA PRO A 512 -40.50 32.28 47.00
C PRO A 512 -39.32 33.02 46.37
N ASN A 513 -38.14 32.83 46.94
CA ASN A 513 -36.90 33.30 46.38
C ASN A 513 -36.61 32.50 45.10
N ARG A 514 -36.82 33.12 43.93
CA ARG A 514 -36.39 32.57 42.63
C ARG A 514 -34.88 32.34 42.67
N GLY A 515 -34.48 31.10 42.89
CA GLY A 515 -33.13 30.64 42.62
C GLY A 515 -32.82 30.87 41.15
N LYS A 516 -31.99 31.89 40.87
CA LYS A 516 -31.35 32.10 39.58
C LYS A 516 -30.49 30.88 39.29
N LEU A 517 -30.96 30.00 38.41
CA LEU A 517 -30.14 29.00 37.77
C LEU A 517 -29.01 29.71 37.03
N SER A 518 -27.78 29.41 37.44
CA SER A 518 -26.55 29.92 36.88
C SER A 518 -26.48 29.60 35.39
N SER A 519 -26.50 30.63 34.57
CA SER A 519 -26.19 30.59 33.14
C SER A 519 -24.69 30.23 32.97
N TRP A 520 -24.39 28.96 32.75
CA TRP A 520 -23.06 28.52 32.29
C TRP A 520 -23.21 27.57 31.09
N ILE A 521 -23.72 28.10 29.97
CA ILE A 521 -23.39 27.60 28.62
C ILE A 521 -23.29 28.82 27.71
N ARG A 522 -22.08 29.36 27.55
CA ARG A 522 -21.73 30.26 26.45
C ARG A 522 -20.60 29.58 25.67
N LEU A 523 -20.99 28.71 24.75
CA LEU A 523 -20.11 28.17 23.72
C LEU A 523 -19.69 29.34 22.82
N LYS A 524 -18.38 29.61 22.78
CA LYS A 524 -17.76 30.48 21.78
C LYS A 524 -17.92 29.80 20.41
N ARG A 525 -18.41 30.60 19.45
CA ARG A 525 -18.19 30.37 18.02
C ARG A 525 -16.73 30.64 17.68
#